data_AF-A0A950S050-F1
#
_entry.id   AF-A0A950S050-F1
#
_cell.length_a   1.000
_cell.length_b   1.000
_cell.length_c   1.000
_cell.angle_alpha   90.00
_cell.angle_beta   90.00
_cell.angle_gamma   90.00
#
_symmetry.space_group_name_H-M   'P 1'
#
loop_
_entity.id
_entity.type
_entity.pdbx_description
1 polymer ?
#
loop_
_entity_poly.entity_id
_entity_poly.type
_entity_poly.pdbx_seq_one_letter_code
_entity_poly.pdbx_strand_id
1 'polypeptide(L)'
;MAAAFVLAPALVVPAQADENDENYPEGGCAIGSFLCTDVALSKQVLGYYTGHDEPAVLFYSNTPGSGNDMVYRLQLPRDPPIRPNEAGTGGTWNFQLHPAFWVGMALCDTTSAPEFTDQCPADTDANIFDDPDPASPHYVGKHPGTAFMELQFYPPGWVEWPADVVNAGGSSCDRTRWCAAMNVDSLLVNMNVGEPNTLGQPNNDDCRSQVGDETVNFAFLTRNGRSIAPADPLVSFNLSKPGMGGTVLDPQRITFFNSGDTLEVALHDTPDGLQASVHDLDTGATGSMTAGPSNGFAHVLYQPTASACSSAPYAFHPMYSTSNEHTRVPWAAHSYNIAFSDEIGHFEYCPNVQNASILGGTGVCASPSSTDPGGADSDDTFCFTAGMSSLVPLSGCTNSDLDFDGPAYGNNWPGTSRNLLLDRLLHSTPVRFTSPLIRGERNYERIAYETDLPAIEPGCNL
;
A
#
# COMPACT_ATOMS: atom_id res chain seq x y z
N MET A 1 20.83 -13.89 -76.64
CA MET A 1 19.52 -13.38 -77.11
C MET A 1 18.70 -13.03 -75.89
N ALA A 2 18.26 -11.78 -75.83
CA ALA A 2 17.55 -11.15 -74.73
C ALA A 2 16.07 -11.53 -74.68
N ALA A 3 15.44 -11.37 -73.51
CA ALA A 3 14.20 -10.60 -73.38
C ALA A 3 13.96 -10.23 -71.91
N ALA A 4 13.88 -8.91 -71.67
CA ALA A 4 13.50 -8.27 -70.42
C ALA A 4 11.97 -8.24 -70.27
N PHE A 5 11.48 -8.23 -69.03
CA PHE A 5 10.12 -7.77 -68.73
C PHE A 5 10.18 -6.55 -67.80
N VAL A 6 9.54 -5.49 -68.28
CA VAL A 6 9.38 -4.17 -67.68
C VAL A 6 8.10 -4.18 -66.85
N LEU A 7 8.17 -3.74 -65.59
CA LEU A 7 6.99 -3.34 -64.82
C LEU A 7 6.73 -1.85 -65.07
N ALA A 8 5.57 -1.53 -65.62
CA ALA A 8 5.04 -0.17 -65.71
C ALA A 8 3.99 0.06 -64.60
N PRO A 9 3.91 1.27 -64.03
CA PRO A 9 3.07 1.58 -62.89
C PRO A 9 1.64 1.93 -63.33
N ALA A 10 0.64 1.43 -62.62
CA ALA A 10 -0.73 1.92 -62.73
C ALA A 10 -1.00 2.85 -61.54
N LEU A 11 -0.99 4.15 -61.83
CA LEU A 11 -1.58 5.21 -61.02
C LEU A 11 -3.08 4.95 -60.85
N VAL A 12 -3.52 4.84 -59.59
CA VAL A 12 -4.92 5.04 -59.22
C VAL A 12 -4.95 6.23 -58.27
N VAL A 13 -5.75 7.22 -58.68
CA VAL A 13 -6.05 8.48 -57.99
C VAL A 13 -6.62 8.17 -56.60
N PRO A 14 -6.21 8.91 -55.55
CA PRO A 14 -6.68 8.64 -54.19
C PRO A 14 -8.19 8.89 -54.10
N ALA A 15 -8.88 7.97 -53.43
CA ALA A 15 -10.19 8.26 -52.91
C ALA A 15 -10.03 9.39 -51.87
N GLN A 16 -10.62 10.55 -52.17
CA GLN A 16 -10.86 11.56 -51.15
C GLN A 16 -11.79 10.96 -50.10
N ALA A 17 -11.29 10.86 -48.87
CA ALA A 17 -12.09 10.85 -47.66
C ALA A 17 -11.63 12.03 -46.81
N ASP A 18 -12.63 12.70 -46.25
CA ASP A 18 -12.72 14.06 -45.74
C ASP A 18 -11.55 14.66 -44.93
N GLU A 19 -11.43 15.98 -45.10
CA GLU A 19 -10.62 16.91 -44.29
C GLU A 19 -10.90 16.74 -42.80
N ASN A 20 -10.02 16.03 -42.10
CA ASN A 20 -9.68 16.19 -40.67
C ASN A 20 -8.33 15.50 -40.46
N ASP A 21 -7.27 16.14 -40.96
CA ASP A 21 -5.89 15.67 -40.95
C ASP A 21 -5.03 16.63 -40.12
N GLU A 22 -4.60 16.18 -38.94
CA GLU A 22 -3.39 16.67 -38.26
C GLU A 22 -2.56 15.46 -37.82
N ASN A 23 -2.08 14.65 -38.78
CA ASN A 23 -0.96 13.76 -38.54
C ASN A 23 0.37 14.50 -38.72
N TYR A 24 1.01 14.77 -37.59
CA TYR A 24 2.41 15.18 -37.46
C TYR A 24 3.39 14.09 -37.93
N PRO A 25 4.55 14.45 -38.51
CA PRO A 25 5.58 13.51 -38.91
C PRO A 25 6.45 13.01 -37.75
N GLU A 26 6.98 11.80 -37.95
CA GLU A 26 7.97 11.08 -37.15
C GLU A 26 9.16 11.93 -36.66
N GLY A 27 9.55 11.75 -35.39
CA GLY A 27 10.90 12.10 -34.91
C GLY A 27 11.07 12.21 -33.40
N GLY A 28 11.43 11.10 -32.72
CA GLY A 28 12.33 11.16 -31.54
C GLY A 28 11.93 10.43 -30.25
N CYS A 29 12.09 9.09 -30.20
CA CYS A 29 12.42 8.34 -28.96
C CYS A 29 13.65 7.43 -29.13
N ALA A 30 14.28 7.45 -30.31
CA ALA A 30 15.48 6.65 -30.61
C ALA A 30 16.80 7.32 -30.19
N ILE A 31 16.77 8.53 -29.60
CA ILE A 31 17.97 9.22 -29.11
C ILE A 31 17.63 9.82 -27.74
N GLY A 32 18.21 9.25 -26.68
CA GLY A 32 17.79 9.48 -25.31
C GLY A 32 18.01 10.90 -24.77
N SER A 33 17.11 11.28 -23.86
CA SER A 33 17.40 12.20 -22.76
C SER A 33 16.44 11.93 -21.59
N PHE A 34 16.94 11.12 -20.66
CA PHE A 34 16.81 11.13 -19.19
C PHE A 34 15.65 11.93 -18.56
N LEU A 35 14.70 11.20 -17.93
CA LEU A 35 13.75 11.57 -16.86
C LEU A 35 12.26 11.64 -17.27
N CYS A 36 11.54 10.55 -16.95
CA CYS A 36 10.08 10.36 -16.97
C CYS A 36 9.50 9.66 -18.21
N THR A 37 9.22 8.38 -18.03
CA THR A 37 8.10 7.65 -18.64
C THR A 37 7.11 7.51 -17.47
N ASP A 38 5.86 7.99 -17.54
CA ASP A 38 4.73 7.09 -17.81
C ASP A 38 3.32 7.82 -17.89
N VAL A 39 2.33 7.39 -18.73
CA VAL A 39 0.91 7.90 -18.83
C VAL A 39 -0.18 6.80 -18.97
N ALA A 40 -1.36 6.98 -18.36
CA ALA A 40 -2.44 5.97 -18.17
C ALA A 40 -3.13 5.37 -19.44
N LEU A 41 -3.20 6.11 -20.55
CA LEU A 41 -3.73 5.67 -21.86
C LEU A 41 -2.69 5.87 -22.97
N SER A 42 -1.45 5.67 -22.62
CA SER A 42 -0.25 5.62 -23.47
C SER A 42 -0.42 4.75 -24.73
N LYS A 43 -1.29 3.74 -24.76
CA LYS A 43 -1.63 3.04 -26.02
C LYS A 43 -2.47 3.88 -27.00
N GLN A 44 -3.32 4.79 -26.53
CA GLN A 44 -4.13 5.68 -27.35
C GLN A 44 -3.42 7.01 -27.69
N VAL A 45 -2.43 7.40 -26.88
CA VAL A 45 -1.66 8.65 -27.04
C VAL A 45 -0.27 8.42 -27.66
N LEU A 46 0.40 7.30 -27.33
CA LEU A 46 1.79 6.96 -27.67
C LEU A 46 1.93 5.64 -28.48
N GLY A 47 0.84 4.87 -28.62
CA GLY A 47 0.86 3.55 -29.25
C GLY A 47 1.39 2.40 -28.38
N TYR A 48 1.82 2.66 -27.12
CA TYR A 48 2.25 1.67 -26.11
C TYR A 48 2.23 2.26 -24.69
N TYR A 49 2.22 1.43 -23.63
CA TYR A 49 1.71 1.70 -22.26
C TYR A 49 2.65 2.45 -21.24
N THR A 50 2.22 2.88 -20.02
CA THR A 50 3.03 3.32 -18.86
C THR A 50 2.29 3.65 -17.44
N GLY A 51 2.71 3.21 -16.19
CA GLY A 51 2.10 3.40 -14.79
C GLY A 51 3.00 3.25 -13.48
N HIS A 52 2.56 3.55 -12.20
CA HIS A 52 3.31 3.39 -10.88
C HIS A 52 2.50 3.49 -9.52
N ASP A 53 2.78 2.68 -8.48
CA ASP A 53 2.60 2.92 -7.00
C ASP A 53 3.35 1.84 -6.13
N GLU A 54 3.43 2.01 -4.80
CA GLU A 54 4.00 1.09 -3.77
C GLU A 54 5.31 0.31 -4.11
N PRO A 55 6.49 0.95 -4.20
CA PRO A 55 7.74 0.24 -4.42
C PRO A 55 8.14 -0.68 -3.26
N ALA A 56 8.30 -1.97 -3.55
CA ALA A 56 8.63 -3.00 -2.57
C ALA A 56 10.02 -3.63 -2.76
N VAL A 57 10.63 -4.00 -1.64
CA VAL A 57 11.82 -4.87 -1.56
C VAL A 57 11.45 -6.17 -0.87
N LEU A 58 11.63 -7.27 -1.58
CA LEU A 58 11.29 -8.61 -1.14
C LEU A 58 12.53 -9.34 -0.63
N PHE A 59 12.36 -10.20 0.36
CA PHE A 59 13.45 -10.96 0.96
C PHE A 59 13.22 -12.46 0.81
N TYR A 60 14.18 -13.15 0.17
CA TYR A 60 14.10 -14.59 -0.09
C TYR A 60 15.22 -15.41 0.56
N SER A 61 14.84 -16.52 1.18
CA SER A 61 15.70 -17.58 1.69
C SER A 61 14.89 -18.88 1.84
N ASN A 62 15.47 -20.02 1.45
CA ASN A 62 14.87 -21.33 1.68
C ASN A 62 15.19 -21.91 3.08
N THR A 63 15.74 -21.10 4.00
CA THR A 63 16.01 -21.53 5.37
C THR A 63 14.72 -21.46 6.20
N PRO A 64 14.25 -22.56 6.82
CA PRO A 64 13.09 -22.53 7.70
C PRO A 64 13.24 -21.47 8.79
N GLY A 65 12.20 -20.66 9.01
CA GLY A 65 12.27 -19.44 9.79
C GLY A 65 12.12 -18.18 8.94
N SER A 66 12.51 -18.23 7.66
CA SER A 66 12.50 -17.05 6.78
C SER A 66 11.11 -16.62 6.34
N GLY A 67 10.06 -17.41 6.61
CA GLY A 67 8.66 -17.02 6.36
C GLY A 67 7.91 -16.57 7.61
N ASN A 68 8.50 -16.69 8.81
CA ASN A 68 7.74 -16.59 10.06
C ASN A 68 8.49 -16.07 11.32
N ASP A 69 9.82 -15.90 11.29
CA ASP A 69 10.58 -15.20 12.33
C ASP A 69 11.66 -14.24 11.75
N MET A 70 11.41 -12.93 11.81
CA MET A 70 12.25 -11.87 11.25
C MET A 70 12.60 -10.80 12.27
N VAL A 71 13.83 -10.30 12.20
CA VAL A 71 14.28 -9.12 12.93
C VAL A 71 14.92 -8.12 11.96
N TYR A 72 14.36 -6.92 11.86
CA TYR A 72 14.86 -5.81 11.06
C TYR A 72 15.54 -4.78 11.95
N ARG A 73 16.55 -4.10 11.41
CA ARG A 73 16.96 -2.78 11.90
C ARG A 73 16.46 -1.72 10.95
N LEU A 74 15.64 -0.82 11.48
CA LEU A 74 15.00 0.27 10.74
C LEU A 74 15.41 1.60 11.38
N GLN A 75 15.87 2.57 10.62
CA GLN A 75 16.06 3.95 11.06
C GLN A 75 14.95 4.79 10.43
N LEU A 76 14.13 5.38 11.31
CA LEU A 76 13.05 6.27 10.90
C LEU A 76 13.62 7.50 10.18
N PRO A 77 12.94 8.05 9.18
CA PRO A 77 13.38 9.26 8.53
C PRO A 77 13.15 10.49 9.43
N ARG A 78 13.87 11.58 9.13
CA ARG A 78 13.71 12.91 9.72
C ARG A 78 13.15 13.85 8.68
N ASP A 79 12.25 14.72 9.09
CA ASP A 79 11.81 15.85 8.26
C ASP A 79 12.94 16.87 8.08
N PRO A 80 12.96 17.59 6.95
CA PRO A 80 13.92 18.65 6.70
C PRO A 80 13.71 19.86 7.64
N PRO A 81 14.77 20.65 7.92
CA PRO A 81 14.68 21.86 8.72
C PRO A 81 13.75 22.94 8.15
N ILE A 82 13.67 23.07 6.82
CA ILE A 82 12.74 24.00 6.17
C ILE A 82 11.38 23.31 6.09
N ARG A 83 10.36 24.00 6.62
CA ARG A 83 8.97 23.51 6.58
C ARG A 83 8.39 23.64 5.17
N PRO A 84 7.42 22.79 4.81
CA PRO A 84 6.64 22.97 3.60
C PRO A 84 5.80 24.25 3.68
N ASN A 85 5.33 24.68 2.52
CA ASN A 85 4.40 25.78 2.37
C ASN A 85 3.49 25.51 1.17
N GLU A 86 2.32 26.15 1.14
CA GLU A 86 1.31 26.02 0.08
C GLU A 86 1.78 26.44 -1.32
N ALA A 87 2.96 27.07 -1.43
CA ALA A 87 3.53 27.43 -2.72
C ALA A 87 4.44 26.33 -3.30
N GLY A 88 4.61 25.19 -2.62
CA GLY A 88 5.48 24.10 -3.09
C GLY A 88 6.97 24.47 -3.14
N THR A 89 7.37 25.57 -2.49
CA THR A 89 8.76 26.07 -2.50
C THR A 89 9.53 25.79 -1.21
N GLY A 90 8.84 25.19 -0.23
CA GLY A 90 9.40 24.80 1.07
C GLY A 90 10.16 23.47 0.98
N GLY A 91 10.50 22.92 2.15
CA GLY A 91 10.97 21.54 2.21
C GLY A 91 9.80 20.56 2.16
N THR A 92 10.04 19.33 1.74
CA THR A 92 9.04 18.25 1.66
C THR A 92 9.19 17.34 2.88
N TRP A 93 8.13 17.26 3.68
CA TRP A 93 8.10 16.44 4.90
C TRP A 93 7.59 15.02 4.60
N ASN A 94 7.84 14.08 5.52
CA ASN A 94 7.54 12.66 5.30
C ASN A 94 6.07 12.40 4.96
N PHE A 95 5.13 13.07 5.63
CA PHE A 95 3.69 12.92 5.36
C PHE A 95 3.27 13.32 3.93
N GLN A 96 4.12 14.06 3.21
CA GLN A 96 3.86 14.44 1.81
C GLN A 96 4.47 13.46 0.80
N LEU A 97 5.33 12.54 1.27
CA LEU A 97 5.97 11.54 0.42
C LEU A 97 5.26 10.20 0.53
N HIS A 98 4.85 9.84 1.74
CA HIS A 98 4.20 8.58 2.03
C HIS A 98 3.15 8.75 3.14
N PRO A 99 1.94 8.20 3.00
CA PRO A 99 1.00 8.08 4.10
C PRO A 99 1.48 7.05 5.12
N ALA A 100 2.14 5.97 4.65
CA ALA A 100 2.81 4.98 5.48
C ALA A 100 3.91 4.24 4.70
N PHE A 101 4.80 3.57 5.44
CA PHE A 101 5.61 2.48 4.91
C PHE A 101 5.53 1.29 5.85
N TRP A 102 5.81 0.07 5.39
CA TRP A 102 5.67 -1.13 6.20
C TRP A 102 6.74 -2.18 5.98
N VAL A 103 6.81 -3.10 6.94
CA VAL A 103 7.29 -4.46 6.72
C VAL A 103 6.09 -5.40 6.75
N GLY A 104 6.07 -6.42 5.87
CA GLY A 104 4.90 -7.28 5.71
C GLY A 104 5.17 -8.77 5.65
N MET A 105 4.09 -9.55 5.77
CA MET A 105 4.08 -11.02 5.83
C MET A 105 2.73 -11.61 5.39
N ALA A 106 2.77 -12.73 4.66
CA ALA A 106 1.58 -13.52 4.35
C ALA A 106 1.13 -14.36 5.57
N LEU A 107 -0.15 -14.24 5.94
CA LEU A 107 -0.78 -14.95 7.05
C LEU A 107 -1.89 -15.90 6.57
N CYS A 108 -2.18 -16.93 7.35
CA CYS A 108 -3.37 -17.75 7.16
C CYS A 108 -4.65 -16.95 7.46
N ASP A 109 -5.62 -16.90 6.55
CA ASP A 109 -7.01 -16.55 6.83
C ASP A 109 -7.95 -17.46 6.03
N THR A 110 -8.56 -18.44 6.70
CA THR A 110 -9.42 -19.45 6.08
C THR A 110 -10.76 -18.93 5.55
N THR A 111 -11.06 -17.64 5.72
CA THR A 111 -12.23 -16.97 5.12
C THR A 111 -11.85 -15.89 4.11
N SER A 112 -10.59 -15.87 3.69
CA SER A 112 -10.10 -15.03 2.61
C SER A 112 -9.89 -15.79 1.30
N ALA A 113 -9.87 -15.06 0.19
CA ALA A 113 -9.58 -15.58 -1.13
C ALA A 113 -8.33 -16.50 -1.15
N PRO A 114 -8.36 -17.59 -1.92
CA PRO A 114 -9.37 -17.92 -2.94
C PRO A 114 -10.62 -18.66 -2.40
N GLU A 115 -10.82 -18.79 -1.08
CA GLU A 115 -11.98 -19.46 -0.46
C GLU A 115 -12.17 -20.92 -0.91
N PHE A 116 -11.09 -21.71 -0.83
CA PHE A 116 -11.11 -23.14 -1.20
C PHE A 116 -11.27 -24.10 -0.02
N THR A 117 -10.61 -23.81 1.11
CA THR A 117 -10.52 -24.72 2.25
C THR A 117 -10.53 -23.96 3.57
N ASP A 118 -11.08 -24.59 4.61
CA ASP A 118 -11.09 -24.12 5.99
C ASP A 118 -9.82 -24.53 6.77
N GLN A 119 -8.79 -25.05 6.07
CA GLN A 119 -7.54 -25.51 6.67
C GLN A 119 -6.37 -24.66 6.18
N CYS A 120 -5.65 -24.06 7.13
CA CYS A 120 -4.36 -23.43 6.89
C CYS A 120 -3.42 -23.79 8.04
N PRO A 121 -2.62 -24.87 7.94
CA PRO A 121 -1.59 -25.14 8.93
C PRO A 121 -0.59 -23.98 8.95
N ALA A 122 -0.29 -23.41 10.11
CA ALA A 122 0.70 -22.34 10.22
C ALA A 122 2.11 -22.82 9.87
N ASP A 123 2.99 -21.87 9.54
CA ASP A 123 4.44 -22.07 9.46
C ASP A 123 4.87 -23.21 8.52
N THR A 124 4.21 -23.39 7.38
CA THR A 124 4.53 -24.51 6.49
C THR A 124 4.41 -24.20 5.01
N ASP A 125 5.42 -24.67 4.27
CA ASP A 125 5.44 -24.60 2.80
C ASP A 125 4.50 -25.63 2.17
N ALA A 126 3.82 -26.46 2.97
CA ALA A 126 2.70 -27.28 2.49
C ALA A 126 1.52 -26.43 2.00
N ASN A 127 1.49 -25.14 2.34
CA ASN A 127 0.52 -24.16 1.86
C ASN A 127 0.87 -23.59 0.47
N ILE A 128 1.97 -24.03 -0.18
CA ILE A 128 2.33 -23.55 -1.52
C ILE A 128 1.46 -24.25 -2.58
N PHE A 129 0.59 -23.46 -3.20
CA PHE A 129 -0.24 -23.82 -4.34
C PHE A 129 -0.11 -22.69 -5.39
N ASP A 130 0.79 -22.85 -6.35
CA ASP A 130 1.15 -21.83 -7.33
C ASP A 130 1.11 -22.36 -8.78
N ASP A 131 0.57 -23.57 -8.98
CA ASP A 131 0.41 -24.16 -10.31
C ASP A 131 -0.78 -23.50 -11.02
N PRO A 132 -0.63 -23.01 -12.26
CA PRO A 132 -1.74 -22.43 -13.02
C PRO A 132 -2.71 -23.49 -13.58
N ASP A 133 -2.36 -24.79 -13.61
CA ASP A 133 -3.22 -25.85 -14.14
C ASP A 133 -4.33 -26.25 -13.14
N PRO A 134 -5.62 -26.05 -13.46
CA PRO A 134 -6.73 -26.46 -12.59
C PRO A 134 -6.75 -27.95 -12.23
N ALA A 135 -6.17 -28.81 -13.07
CA ALA A 135 -6.07 -30.25 -12.81
C ALA A 135 -4.99 -30.61 -11.78
N SER A 136 -4.03 -29.71 -11.53
CA SER A 136 -2.92 -29.94 -10.61
C SER A 136 -3.41 -30.08 -9.16
N PRO A 137 -2.83 -30.99 -8.35
CA PRO A 137 -3.07 -30.98 -6.91
C PRO A 137 -2.58 -29.67 -6.24
N HIS A 138 -1.65 -28.94 -6.87
CA HIS A 138 -1.11 -27.65 -6.40
C HIS A 138 -1.69 -26.45 -7.16
N TYR A 139 -2.86 -26.60 -7.80
CA TYR A 139 -3.54 -25.51 -8.48
C TYR A 139 -3.70 -24.29 -7.56
N VAL A 140 -3.36 -23.09 -8.02
CA VAL A 140 -3.47 -21.85 -7.23
C VAL A 140 -4.87 -21.58 -6.69
N GLY A 141 -5.94 -21.98 -7.38
CA GLY A 141 -7.29 -21.89 -6.83
C GLY A 141 -7.52 -22.76 -5.60
N LYS A 142 -6.68 -23.78 -5.35
CA LYS A 142 -6.72 -24.64 -4.16
C LYS A 142 -5.90 -24.11 -2.99
N HIS A 143 -5.28 -22.94 -3.14
CA HIS A 143 -4.51 -22.31 -2.08
C HIS A 143 -5.38 -22.07 -0.84
N PRO A 144 -4.88 -22.31 0.39
CA PRO A 144 -5.56 -21.88 1.59
C PRO A 144 -5.85 -20.38 1.56
N GLY A 145 -6.95 -19.95 2.17
CA GLY A 145 -7.24 -18.53 2.26
C GLY A 145 -6.08 -17.77 2.93
N THR A 146 -5.74 -16.61 2.37
CA THR A 146 -4.52 -15.86 2.74
C THR A 146 -4.88 -14.45 3.13
N ALA A 147 -4.28 -13.95 4.20
CA ALA A 147 -4.27 -12.53 4.54
C ALA A 147 -2.87 -11.95 4.32
N PHE A 148 -2.76 -10.64 4.16
CA PHE A 148 -1.47 -9.95 4.18
C PHE A 148 -1.39 -9.04 5.41
N MET A 149 -0.29 -9.10 6.15
CA MET A 149 -0.06 -8.24 7.31
C MET A 149 0.92 -7.15 6.97
N GLU A 150 0.56 -5.93 7.35
CA GLU A 150 1.40 -4.75 7.23
C GLU A 150 1.64 -4.13 8.59
N LEU A 151 2.90 -4.09 9.00
CA LEU A 151 3.32 -3.29 10.13
C LEU A 151 3.65 -1.89 9.63
N GLN A 152 2.62 -1.06 9.50
CA GLN A 152 2.71 0.30 8.96
C GLN A 152 3.27 1.28 9.99
N PHE A 153 4.12 2.19 9.52
CA PHE A 153 4.69 3.31 10.26
C PHE A 153 4.18 4.63 9.68
N TYR A 154 3.58 5.45 10.54
CA TYR A 154 2.90 6.67 10.13
C TYR A 154 3.71 7.93 10.48
N PRO A 155 3.90 8.86 9.53
CA PRO A 155 4.69 10.07 9.74
C PRO A 155 3.96 11.08 10.64
N PRO A 156 4.71 11.86 11.44
CA PRO A 156 4.11 12.88 12.30
C PRO A 156 3.80 14.19 11.58
N GLY A 157 3.03 15.03 12.27
CA GLY A 157 3.03 16.48 12.04
C GLY A 157 1.96 17.00 11.08
N TRP A 158 1.12 16.11 10.53
CA TRP A 158 -0.02 16.50 9.71
C TRP A 158 -1.35 16.15 10.40
N VAL A 159 -2.40 15.82 9.65
CA VAL A 159 -3.73 15.53 10.19
C VAL A 159 -3.70 14.20 10.95
N GLU A 160 -4.16 14.22 12.20
CA GLU A 160 -4.12 13.06 13.08
C GLU A 160 -5.33 12.12 12.87
N TRP A 161 -5.14 10.81 13.07
CA TRP A 161 -6.22 9.83 13.18
C TRP A 161 -7.21 10.18 14.32
N PRO A 162 -8.48 9.78 14.25
CA PRO A 162 -9.10 9.15 13.09
C PRO A 162 -9.55 10.22 12.09
N ALA A 163 -9.17 10.04 10.83
CA ALA A 163 -10.00 10.50 9.73
C ALA A 163 -10.78 9.27 9.26
N ASP A 164 -12.09 9.35 9.29
CA ASP A 164 -13.01 8.22 9.42
C ASP A 164 -13.23 7.36 8.17
N VAL A 165 -12.36 7.48 7.17
CA VAL A 165 -12.43 6.66 5.94
C VAL A 165 -11.24 5.73 5.90
N VAL A 166 -11.54 4.44 5.69
CA VAL A 166 -10.59 3.32 5.70
C VAL A 166 -9.40 3.52 4.75
N ASN A 167 -9.59 4.31 3.69
CA ASN A 167 -8.60 4.47 2.61
C ASN A 167 -8.21 5.93 2.34
N ALA A 168 -8.69 6.89 3.13
CA ALA A 168 -8.38 8.28 2.86
C ALA A 168 -8.64 9.20 4.07
N GLY A 169 -7.55 9.45 4.78
CA GLY A 169 -7.57 10.14 6.04
C GLY A 169 -6.25 10.83 6.35
N GLY A 170 -6.22 11.59 7.45
CA GLY A 170 -4.97 12.05 8.03
C GLY A 170 -4.05 10.87 8.35
N SER A 171 -2.79 10.98 7.97
CA SER A 171 -1.77 9.93 8.11
C SER A 171 -0.90 10.08 9.36
N SER A 172 -1.24 10.94 10.32
CA SER A 172 -0.44 11.15 11.54
C SER A 172 -1.07 10.59 12.81
N CYS A 173 -0.26 10.26 13.82
CA CYS A 173 -0.74 9.95 15.18
C CYS A 173 -0.32 10.98 16.25
N ASP A 174 0.69 11.79 15.94
CA ASP A 174 1.23 12.78 16.86
C ASP A 174 1.88 13.90 16.06
N ARG A 175 1.94 15.05 16.69
CA ARG A 175 2.56 16.27 16.15
C ARG A 175 4.02 16.09 15.75
N THR A 176 4.78 15.22 16.42
CA THR A 176 6.25 15.19 16.32
C THR A 176 6.87 13.80 16.31
N ARG A 177 6.08 12.75 16.57
CA ARG A 177 6.57 11.39 16.74
C ARG A 177 5.81 10.41 15.87
N TRP A 178 6.53 9.44 15.36
CA TRP A 178 5.97 8.33 14.61
C TRP A 178 5.18 7.42 15.55
N CYS A 179 4.18 6.77 14.99
CA CYS A 179 3.50 5.62 15.57
C CYS A 179 3.58 4.47 14.56
N ALA A 180 3.19 3.29 15.01
CA ALA A 180 3.02 2.15 14.12
C ALA A 180 1.70 1.44 14.44
N ALA A 181 1.13 0.77 13.45
CA ALA A 181 -0.02 -0.11 13.59
C ALA A 181 0.18 -1.42 12.82
N MET A 182 -0.46 -2.47 13.31
CA MET A 182 -0.61 -3.73 12.60
C MET A 182 -1.93 -3.69 11.84
N ASN A 183 -1.84 -3.84 10.52
CA ASN A 183 -2.94 -4.04 9.60
C ASN A 183 -2.92 -5.51 9.15
N VAL A 184 -4.08 -6.14 9.04
CA VAL A 184 -4.21 -7.47 8.44
C VAL A 184 -5.36 -7.45 7.45
N ASP A 185 -4.99 -7.54 6.18
CA ASP A 185 -5.82 -7.34 5.01
C ASP A 185 -6.26 -8.69 4.44
N SER A 186 -7.51 -8.79 4.04
CA SER A 186 -8.13 -10.03 3.58
C SER A 186 -9.18 -9.74 2.51
N LEU A 187 -9.23 -10.56 1.47
CA LEU A 187 -10.21 -10.42 0.39
C LEU A 187 -11.41 -11.37 0.58
N LEU A 188 -12.62 -10.83 0.67
CA LEU A 188 -13.88 -11.56 0.87
C LEU A 188 -14.54 -11.98 -0.45
N VAL A 189 -13.76 -12.62 -1.31
CA VAL A 189 -14.19 -13.08 -2.62
C VAL A 189 -13.81 -14.54 -2.81
N ASN A 190 -14.74 -15.35 -3.31
CA ASN A 190 -14.43 -16.69 -3.75
C ASN A 190 -14.01 -16.68 -5.22
N MET A 191 -12.70 -16.83 -5.44
CA MET A 191 -12.07 -16.82 -6.76
C MET A 191 -12.17 -18.18 -7.49
N ASN A 192 -12.73 -19.22 -6.85
CA ASN A 192 -12.97 -20.53 -7.47
C ASN A 192 -14.34 -20.64 -8.15
N VAL A 193 -15.18 -19.62 -8.03
CA VAL A 193 -16.53 -19.58 -8.61
C VAL A 193 -16.71 -18.28 -9.39
N GLY A 194 -17.52 -18.34 -10.45
CA GLY A 194 -17.71 -17.22 -11.37
C GLY A 194 -17.27 -17.53 -12.79
N GLU A 195 -17.41 -16.54 -13.67
CA GLU A 195 -16.93 -16.66 -15.05
C GLU A 195 -15.42 -16.45 -15.12
N PRO A 196 -14.70 -17.10 -16.05
CA PRO A 196 -13.29 -16.84 -16.29
C PRO A 196 -13.03 -15.33 -16.49
N ASN A 197 -11.91 -14.84 -15.95
CA ASN A 197 -11.51 -13.41 -15.98
C ASN A 197 -12.48 -12.47 -15.25
N THR A 198 -13.15 -12.97 -14.20
CA THR A 198 -13.88 -12.14 -13.23
C THR A 198 -13.24 -12.28 -11.85
N LEU A 199 -13.46 -11.31 -10.97
CA LEU A 199 -12.89 -11.28 -9.61
C LEU A 199 -13.33 -12.51 -8.77
N GLY A 200 -14.45 -13.14 -9.13
CA GLY A 200 -15.06 -14.25 -8.42
C GLY A 200 -16.44 -13.89 -7.86
N GLN A 201 -16.95 -14.68 -6.91
CA GLN A 201 -18.18 -14.36 -6.19
C GLN A 201 -17.87 -13.55 -4.92
N PRO A 202 -18.30 -12.27 -4.82
CA PRO A 202 -18.14 -11.50 -3.60
C PRO A 202 -19.03 -12.04 -2.47
N ASN A 203 -18.77 -11.58 -1.24
CA ASN A 203 -19.59 -11.90 -0.07
C ASN A 203 -20.97 -11.22 -0.13
N ASN A 204 -21.82 -11.41 0.89
CA ASN A 204 -23.15 -10.82 0.96
C ASN A 204 -23.12 -9.28 0.99
N ASP A 205 -24.17 -8.65 0.46
CA ASP A 205 -24.28 -7.19 0.32
C ASP A 205 -24.10 -6.42 1.64
N ASP A 206 -24.50 -7.01 2.79
CA ASP A 206 -24.33 -6.36 4.09
C ASP A 206 -22.84 -6.25 4.46
N CYS A 207 -22.03 -7.29 4.25
CA CYS A 207 -20.58 -7.20 4.44
C CYS A 207 -19.95 -6.19 3.49
N ARG A 208 -20.29 -6.25 2.20
CA ARG A 208 -19.75 -5.32 1.20
C ARG A 208 -20.05 -3.86 1.54
N SER A 209 -21.23 -3.59 2.09
CA SER A 209 -21.62 -2.24 2.51
C SER A 209 -20.93 -1.74 3.77
N GLN A 210 -20.52 -2.64 4.67
CA GLN A 210 -19.94 -2.28 5.97
C GLN A 210 -18.42 -2.21 5.94
N VAL A 211 -17.78 -3.13 5.21
CA VAL A 211 -16.32 -3.32 5.25
C VAL A 211 -15.69 -3.45 3.87
N GLY A 212 -16.46 -3.37 2.78
CA GLY A 212 -15.95 -3.57 1.43
C GLY A 212 -15.71 -5.04 1.07
N ASP A 213 -15.06 -5.26 -0.06
CA ASP A 213 -14.62 -6.59 -0.52
C ASP A 213 -13.23 -6.93 0.05
N GLU A 214 -12.38 -5.93 0.31
CA GLU A 214 -11.13 -6.04 1.05
C GLU A 214 -11.32 -5.51 2.46
N THR A 215 -10.99 -6.32 3.46
CA THR A 215 -11.22 -6.00 4.87
C THR A 215 -9.94 -5.89 5.65
N VAL A 216 -9.91 -4.91 6.56
CA VAL A 216 -8.71 -4.58 7.33
C VAL A 216 -8.96 -4.78 8.83
N ASN A 217 -8.19 -5.66 9.47
CA ASN A 217 -8.04 -5.63 10.93
C ASN A 217 -7.03 -4.53 11.26
N PHE A 218 -7.31 -3.68 12.25
CA PHE A 218 -6.42 -2.55 12.58
C PHE A 218 -6.12 -2.47 14.08
N ALA A 219 -4.83 -2.36 14.44
CA ALA A 219 -4.44 -2.05 15.82
C ALA A 219 -3.08 -1.34 15.94
N PHE A 220 -3.06 -0.16 16.56
CA PHE A 220 -1.81 0.52 16.95
C PHE A 220 -0.96 -0.32 17.91
N LEU A 221 0.38 -0.25 17.78
CA LEU A 221 1.27 -0.84 18.77
C LEU A 221 1.15 -0.10 20.11
N THR A 222 0.87 -0.85 21.16
CA THR A 222 0.73 -0.31 22.51
C THR A 222 1.84 -0.81 23.41
N ARG A 223 2.09 -0.04 24.48
CA ARG A 223 3.17 -0.34 25.46
C ARG A 223 2.97 -1.68 26.18
N ASN A 224 1.74 -2.19 26.20
CA ASN A 224 1.35 -3.42 26.89
C ASN A 224 0.83 -4.52 25.96
N GLY A 225 0.91 -4.33 24.64
CA GLY A 225 0.45 -5.32 23.66
C GLY A 225 -1.06 -5.52 23.62
N ARG A 226 -1.84 -4.61 24.21
CA ARG A 226 -3.31 -4.64 24.21
C ARG A 226 -3.88 -3.63 23.24
N SER A 227 -4.77 -4.07 22.37
CA SER A 227 -5.45 -3.21 21.41
C SER A 227 -6.27 -2.12 22.11
N ILE A 228 -6.44 -0.99 21.40
CA ILE A 228 -7.19 0.16 21.92
C ILE A 228 -8.68 -0.18 22.04
N ALA A 229 -9.19 -0.82 21.00
CA ALA A 229 -10.51 -1.39 20.83
C ALA A 229 -10.34 -2.74 20.08
N PRO A 230 -11.39 -3.57 19.95
CA PRO A 230 -11.30 -4.80 19.16
C PRO A 230 -10.81 -4.53 17.74
N ALA A 231 -9.75 -5.23 17.32
CA ALA A 231 -9.14 -5.14 15.99
C ALA A 231 -9.95 -5.94 14.94
N ASP A 232 -11.27 -5.75 14.91
CA ASP A 232 -12.20 -6.46 14.01
C ASP A 232 -12.59 -5.51 12.87
N PRO A 233 -12.58 -5.92 11.58
CA PRO A 233 -13.00 -5.07 10.47
C PRO A 233 -14.39 -4.42 10.64
N LEU A 234 -15.35 -5.10 11.27
CA LEU A 234 -16.71 -4.57 11.51
C LEU A 234 -16.76 -3.47 12.58
N VAL A 235 -15.64 -3.23 13.27
CA VAL A 235 -15.56 -2.39 14.48
C VAL A 235 -14.46 -1.35 14.39
N SER A 236 -13.32 -1.67 13.76
CA SER A 236 -12.08 -0.90 13.80
C SER A 236 -12.23 0.52 13.26
N PHE A 237 -13.07 0.70 12.24
CA PHE A 237 -13.33 1.98 11.58
C PHE A 237 -14.71 2.57 11.93
N ASN A 238 -15.49 1.91 12.78
CA ASN A 238 -16.83 2.38 13.14
C ASN A 238 -16.79 3.38 14.30
N LEU A 239 -16.51 4.65 14.00
CA LEU A 239 -16.45 5.72 14.99
C LEU A 239 -17.83 6.11 15.58
N SER A 240 -18.92 5.68 14.94
CA SER A 240 -20.28 6.03 15.34
C SER A 240 -20.78 5.31 16.60
N LYS A 241 -20.06 4.27 17.06
CA LYS A 241 -20.47 3.44 18.20
C LYS A 241 -19.49 3.52 19.39
N PRO A 242 -19.98 3.72 20.63
CA PRO A 242 -19.12 3.75 21.81
C PRO A 242 -18.36 2.43 22.03
N GLY A 243 -17.06 2.50 22.31
CA GLY A 243 -16.20 1.33 22.51
C GLY A 243 -15.73 0.64 21.22
N MET A 244 -16.01 1.25 20.07
CA MET A 244 -15.49 0.92 18.74
C MET A 244 -14.50 2.00 18.29
N GLY A 245 -13.86 1.82 17.13
CA GLY A 245 -12.85 2.75 16.64
C GLY A 245 -11.44 2.41 17.13
N GLY A 246 -10.86 1.34 16.57
CA GLY A 246 -9.45 0.99 16.77
C GLY A 246 -8.49 2.07 16.29
N THR A 247 -8.95 2.93 15.39
CA THR A 247 -8.26 4.11 14.86
C THR A 247 -8.29 5.33 15.78
N VAL A 248 -9.06 5.30 16.88
CA VAL A 248 -9.09 6.40 17.85
C VAL A 248 -7.78 6.42 18.65
N LEU A 249 -7.05 7.53 18.56
CA LEU A 249 -5.78 7.67 19.25
C LEU A 249 -5.93 7.70 20.78
N ASP A 250 -5.12 6.89 21.47
CA ASP A 250 -4.92 6.95 22.92
C ASP A 250 -3.44 7.15 23.23
N PRO A 251 -2.97 8.41 23.38
CA PRO A 251 -1.56 8.70 23.58
C PRO A 251 -0.95 8.10 24.86
N GLN A 252 -1.78 7.65 25.82
CA GLN A 252 -1.30 7.00 27.04
C GLN A 252 -0.98 5.52 26.81
N ARG A 253 -1.62 4.89 25.82
CA ARG A 253 -1.42 3.46 25.49
C ARG A 253 -0.51 3.26 24.28
N ILE A 254 -0.63 4.10 23.26
CA ILE A 254 0.17 4.03 22.03
C ILE A 254 1.66 4.25 22.35
N THR A 255 2.50 3.49 21.65
CA THR A 255 3.94 3.69 21.65
C THR A 255 4.32 4.65 20.52
N PHE A 256 5.16 5.64 20.84
CA PHE A 256 5.63 6.63 19.89
C PHE A 256 7.15 6.58 19.77
N PHE A 257 7.67 6.89 18.60
CA PHE A 257 9.09 6.84 18.23
C PHE A 257 9.53 8.19 17.68
N ASN A 258 10.74 8.68 18.00
CA ASN A 258 11.17 9.97 17.45
C ASN A 258 11.71 9.81 16.04
N SER A 259 11.53 10.85 15.22
CA SER A 259 12.11 10.89 13.88
C SER A 259 13.64 10.71 13.95
N GLY A 260 14.17 9.80 13.13
CA GLY A 260 15.60 9.49 13.07
C GLY A 260 16.14 8.53 14.13
N ASP A 261 15.28 8.00 15.00
CA ASP A 261 15.65 6.92 15.92
C ASP A 261 15.83 5.60 15.15
N THR A 262 16.63 4.69 15.72
CA THR A 262 16.88 3.34 15.22
C THR A 262 16.02 2.36 16.00
N LEU A 263 15.21 1.61 15.27
CA LEU A 263 14.29 0.62 15.77
C LEU A 263 14.81 -0.79 15.45
N GLU A 264 14.61 -1.69 16.40
CA GLU A 264 14.57 -3.12 16.15
C GLU A 264 13.09 -3.53 15.98
N VAL A 265 12.75 -4.06 14.81
CA VAL A 265 11.40 -4.50 14.48
C VAL A 265 11.43 -6.01 14.36
N ALA A 266 10.63 -6.71 15.17
CA ALA A 266 10.57 -8.17 15.15
C ALA A 266 9.15 -8.67 14.88
N LEU A 267 9.04 -9.60 13.94
CA LEU A 267 7.83 -10.34 13.59
C LEU A 267 8.08 -11.82 13.88
N HIS A 268 7.28 -12.44 14.74
CA HIS A 268 7.42 -13.87 15.05
C HIS A 268 6.09 -14.51 15.42
N ASP A 269 5.92 -15.78 15.08
CA ASP A 269 4.71 -16.52 15.48
C ASP A 269 4.66 -16.81 16.98
N THR A 270 3.45 -16.86 17.53
CA THR A 270 3.19 -17.27 18.91
C THR A 270 1.97 -18.20 18.95
N PRO A 271 1.74 -18.97 20.03
CA PRO A 271 0.53 -19.78 20.14
C PRO A 271 -0.80 -19.00 20.07
N ASP A 272 -0.77 -17.67 20.27
CA ASP A 272 -1.95 -16.79 20.26
C ASP A 272 -2.11 -16.02 18.93
N GLY A 273 -1.21 -16.21 17.96
CA GLY A 273 -1.14 -15.49 16.68
C GLY A 273 0.22 -14.81 16.46
N LEU A 274 0.42 -14.22 15.28
CA LEU A 274 1.61 -13.44 14.94
C LEU A 274 1.78 -12.28 15.92
N GLN A 275 2.99 -12.09 16.44
CA GLN A 275 3.36 -10.91 17.21
C GLN A 275 4.29 -10.00 16.42
N ALA A 276 3.94 -8.72 16.36
CA ALA A 276 4.86 -7.65 16.01
C ALA A 276 5.35 -6.95 17.29
N SER A 277 6.64 -6.67 17.36
CA SER A 277 7.23 -5.85 18.39
C SER A 277 8.22 -4.85 17.81
N VAL A 278 8.22 -3.64 18.35
CA VAL A 278 9.13 -2.57 17.95
C VAL A 278 9.83 -2.06 19.19
N HIS A 279 11.15 -2.17 19.22
CA HIS A 279 12.00 -1.64 20.27
C HIS A 279 12.84 -0.48 19.74
N ASP A 280 12.65 0.69 20.32
CA ASP A 280 13.45 1.87 20.06
C ASP A 280 14.80 1.76 20.76
N LEU A 281 15.88 1.60 19.99
CA LEU A 281 17.22 1.40 20.50
C LEU A 281 17.85 2.69 21.05
N ASP A 282 17.29 3.85 20.70
CA ASP A 282 17.77 5.16 21.17
C ASP A 282 17.08 5.56 22.47
N THR A 283 15.76 5.33 22.61
CA THR A 283 14.99 5.74 23.81
C THR A 283 14.68 4.61 24.78
N GLY A 284 14.74 3.35 24.33
CA GLY A 284 14.31 2.19 25.09
C GLY A 284 12.79 1.98 25.11
N ALA A 285 12.01 2.76 24.35
CA ALA A 285 10.58 2.54 24.22
C ALA A 285 10.29 1.20 23.51
N THR A 286 9.22 0.52 23.91
CA THR A 286 8.78 -0.72 23.25
C THR A 286 7.28 -0.70 23.07
N GLY A 287 6.83 -1.06 21.88
CA GLY A 287 5.44 -1.34 21.54
C GLY A 287 5.31 -2.77 21.01
N SER A 288 4.15 -3.38 21.21
CA SER A 288 3.84 -4.69 20.63
C SER A 288 2.37 -4.79 20.24
N MET A 289 2.05 -5.76 19.38
CA MET A 289 0.70 -6.20 19.09
C MET A 289 0.73 -7.69 18.68
N THR A 290 -0.27 -8.46 19.14
CA THR A 290 -0.46 -9.85 18.71
C THR A 290 -1.80 -9.96 17.97
N ALA A 291 -1.75 -10.51 16.75
CA ALA A 291 -2.88 -10.70 15.83
C ALA A 291 -3.79 -11.86 16.26
N GLY A 292 -4.36 -11.74 17.47
CA GLY A 292 -5.12 -12.81 18.09
C GLY A 292 -6.42 -12.38 18.76
N PRO A 293 -7.30 -13.34 19.09
CA PRO A 293 -8.61 -13.06 19.71
C PRO A 293 -8.53 -12.25 21.01
N SER A 294 -7.43 -12.35 21.75
CA SER A 294 -7.25 -11.59 23.00
C SER A 294 -7.07 -10.08 22.81
N ASN A 295 -6.76 -9.65 21.59
CA ASN A 295 -6.73 -8.27 21.13
C ASN A 295 -7.93 -7.93 20.23
N GLY A 296 -8.90 -8.84 20.12
CA GLY A 296 -10.11 -8.65 19.32
C GLY A 296 -9.90 -8.74 17.82
N PHE A 297 -8.78 -9.32 17.36
CA PHE A 297 -8.62 -9.70 15.95
C PHE A 297 -9.67 -10.73 15.56
N ALA A 298 -10.23 -10.55 14.36
CA ALA A 298 -11.31 -11.35 13.83
C ALA A 298 -11.27 -11.33 12.31
N HIS A 299 -11.62 -12.44 11.68
CA HIS A 299 -11.89 -12.46 10.25
C HIS A 299 -13.38 -12.31 9.98
N VAL A 300 -13.72 -11.69 8.85
CA VAL A 300 -15.11 -11.58 8.41
C VAL A 300 -15.50 -12.88 7.73
N LEU A 301 -16.62 -13.49 8.15
CA LEU A 301 -17.03 -14.78 7.63
C LEU A 301 -17.51 -14.63 6.17
N TYR A 302 -16.94 -15.44 5.27
CA TYR A 302 -17.43 -15.56 3.90
C TYR A 302 -18.76 -16.33 3.86
N GLN A 303 -19.87 -15.59 3.76
CA GLN A 303 -21.24 -16.11 3.81
C GLN A 303 -22.09 -15.44 2.73
N PRO A 304 -21.90 -15.77 1.44
CA PRO A 304 -22.47 -15.02 0.32
C PRO A 304 -24.01 -15.07 0.26
N THR A 305 -24.65 -15.99 0.99
CA THR A 305 -26.11 -16.11 1.05
C THR A 305 -26.73 -15.58 2.36
N ALA A 306 -25.92 -15.12 3.31
CA ALA A 306 -26.42 -14.54 4.56
C ALA A 306 -27.04 -13.17 4.31
N SER A 307 -28.03 -12.79 5.13
CA SER A 307 -28.65 -11.46 5.07
C SER A 307 -27.97 -10.42 5.96
N ALA A 308 -26.98 -10.84 6.76
CA ALA A 308 -26.29 -9.99 7.71
C ALA A 308 -24.81 -10.41 7.77
N CYS A 309 -23.94 -9.42 7.85
CA CYS A 309 -22.51 -9.61 7.99
C CYS A 309 -22.15 -10.08 9.41
N SER A 310 -21.13 -10.91 9.50
CA SER A 310 -20.61 -11.38 10.77
C SER A 310 -19.11 -11.64 10.69
N SER A 311 -18.42 -11.43 11.80
CA SER A 311 -17.02 -11.78 12.02
C SER A 311 -16.92 -12.86 13.10
N ALA A 312 -15.80 -13.57 13.12
CA ALA A 312 -15.47 -14.51 14.19
C ALA A 312 -14.05 -14.24 14.73
N PRO A 313 -13.82 -14.37 16.04
CA PRO A 313 -12.48 -14.22 16.60
C PRO A 313 -11.51 -15.19 15.94
N TYR A 314 -10.36 -14.68 15.52
CA TYR A 314 -9.40 -15.43 14.74
C TYR A 314 -7.96 -15.11 15.17
N ALA A 315 -7.10 -16.12 15.17
CA ALA A 315 -5.67 -15.96 15.42
C ALA A 315 -4.95 -16.08 14.08
N PHE A 316 -4.39 -14.98 13.61
CA PHE A 316 -3.65 -14.96 12.35
C PHE A 316 -2.24 -15.45 12.60
N HIS A 317 -1.83 -16.52 11.91
CA HIS A 317 -0.49 -17.10 12.01
C HIS A 317 0.22 -16.99 10.65
N PRO A 318 1.57 -16.93 10.63
CA PRO A 318 2.34 -16.95 9.39
C PRO A 318 1.99 -18.17 8.55
N MET A 319 1.81 -17.95 7.25
CA MET A 319 1.42 -19.03 6.36
C MET A 319 2.57 -19.99 6.06
N TYR A 320 3.77 -19.46 5.82
CA TYR A 320 4.88 -20.21 5.26
C TYR A 320 6.04 -20.40 6.23
N SER A 321 6.78 -21.50 6.07
CA SER A 321 8.00 -21.74 6.85
C SER A 321 9.21 -21.01 6.27
N THR A 322 9.17 -20.76 4.95
CA THR A 322 10.19 -20.02 4.22
C THR A 322 9.60 -18.79 3.53
N SER A 323 10.47 -17.93 2.99
CA SER A 323 10.10 -16.88 2.05
C SER A 323 10.92 -17.06 0.78
N ASN A 324 10.28 -17.38 -0.32
CA ASN A 324 10.93 -17.61 -1.61
C ASN A 324 9.96 -17.22 -2.75
N GLU A 325 10.36 -17.44 -4.00
CA GLU A 325 9.56 -17.04 -5.15
C GLU A 325 8.20 -17.75 -5.29
N HIS A 326 7.95 -18.79 -4.48
CA HIS A 326 6.71 -19.58 -4.46
C HIS A 326 5.80 -19.24 -3.27
N THR A 327 6.25 -18.45 -2.30
CA THR A 327 5.45 -18.06 -1.13
C THR A 327 4.76 -16.75 -1.44
N ARG A 328 3.46 -16.81 -1.75
CA ARG A 328 2.72 -15.73 -2.42
C ARG A 328 1.39 -15.43 -1.74
N VAL A 329 0.92 -14.19 -1.82
CA VAL A 329 -0.48 -13.85 -1.56
C VAL A 329 -1.21 -13.85 -2.90
N PRO A 330 -2.11 -14.81 -3.20
CA PRO A 330 -2.61 -15.00 -4.56
C PRO A 330 -3.53 -13.89 -5.09
N TRP A 331 -4.12 -13.09 -4.19
CA TRP A 331 -5.10 -12.08 -4.55
C TRP A 331 -4.62 -10.64 -4.36
N ALA A 332 -3.55 -10.44 -3.59
CA ALA A 332 -3.07 -9.10 -3.25
C ALA A 332 -2.33 -8.47 -4.43
N ALA A 333 -2.33 -7.14 -4.44
CA ALA A 333 -1.66 -6.33 -5.44
C ALA A 333 -0.15 -6.64 -5.48
N HIS A 334 0.42 -6.72 -4.29
CA HIS A 334 1.71 -7.32 -4.03
C HIS A 334 1.60 -8.81 -3.76
N SER A 335 2.33 -9.59 -4.54
CA SER A 335 2.19 -11.05 -4.54
C SER A 335 3.10 -11.74 -3.53
N TYR A 336 3.84 -11.06 -2.65
CA TYR A 336 4.96 -11.62 -1.89
C TYR A 336 4.65 -12.04 -0.45
N ASN A 337 5.57 -12.79 0.18
CA ASN A 337 5.53 -13.07 1.62
C ASN A 337 6.25 -11.98 2.43
N ILE A 338 7.59 -12.05 2.55
CA ILE A 338 8.35 -11.12 3.40
C ILE A 338 8.90 -9.95 2.59
N ALA A 339 8.48 -8.74 2.93
CA ALA A 339 8.88 -7.54 2.22
C ALA A 339 8.95 -6.29 3.12
N PHE A 340 9.56 -5.24 2.56
CA PHE A 340 9.38 -3.86 2.93
C PHE A 340 8.69 -3.15 1.75
N SER A 341 7.73 -2.27 2.00
CA SER A 341 7.15 -1.39 0.98
C SER A 341 6.98 0.03 1.52
N ASP A 342 6.89 1.00 0.61
CA ASP A 342 6.66 2.43 0.89
C ASP A 342 5.45 2.87 0.07
N GLU A 343 4.35 3.25 0.72
CA GLU A 343 3.17 3.78 0.04
C GLU A 343 3.48 5.20 -0.41
N ILE A 344 3.29 5.51 -1.67
CA ILE A 344 3.58 6.84 -2.21
C ILE A 344 2.38 7.33 -3.03
N GLY A 345 2.43 8.55 -3.55
CA GLY A 345 1.40 8.98 -4.50
C GLY A 345 0.05 9.27 -3.85
N HIS A 346 0.02 9.72 -2.59
CA HIS A 346 -1.24 10.09 -1.93
C HIS A 346 -1.38 11.57 -1.61
N PHE A 347 -0.29 12.31 -1.39
CA PHE A 347 -0.40 13.71 -0.97
C PHE A 347 -0.44 14.67 -2.15
N GLU A 348 -1.44 15.53 -2.19
CA GLU A 348 -1.51 16.66 -3.13
C GLU A 348 -1.71 17.97 -2.39
N TYR A 349 -1.09 19.06 -2.88
CA TYR A 349 -1.32 20.39 -2.31
C TYR A 349 -2.71 20.87 -2.66
N CYS A 350 -3.45 21.40 -1.68
CA CYS A 350 -4.75 22.01 -1.97
C CYS A 350 -4.97 23.30 -1.18
N PRO A 351 -4.59 24.47 -1.72
CA PRO A 351 -4.71 25.75 -1.00
C PRO A 351 -6.17 26.21 -0.79
N ASN A 352 -7.14 25.61 -1.50
CA ASN A 352 -8.55 25.96 -1.42
C ASN A 352 -9.43 24.73 -1.25
N VAL A 353 -9.46 24.21 -0.03
CA VAL A 353 -10.30 23.06 0.33
C VAL A 353 -11.75 23.49 0.58
N GLN A 354 -12.69 22.77 -0.04
CA GLN A 354 -14.12 22.88 0.26
C GLN A 354 -14.62 21.64 0.99
N ASN A 355 -15.62 21.81 1.85
CA ASN A 355 -16.30 20.72 2.58
C ASN A 355 -15.37 19.82 3.42
N ALA A 356 -14.23 20.34 3.88
CA ALA A 356 -13.32 19.59 4.75
C ALA A 356 -14.04 19.07 6.00
N SER A 357 -13.81 17.80 6.32
CA SER A 357 -14.32 17.15 7.52
C SER A 357 -13.19 16.32 8.13
N ILE A 358 -13.00 16.44 9.45
CA ILE A 358 -12.14 15.52 10.20
C ILE A 358 -12.81 14.16 10.40
N LEU A 359 -14.14 14.13 10.29
CA LEU A 359 -14.94 12.92 10.09
C LEU A 359 -15.09 12.67 8.58
N GLY A 360 -13.97 12.79 7.87
CA GLY A 360 -13.67 12.42 6.48
C GLY A 360 -14.67 12.63 5.33
N GLY A 361 -14.17 12.21 4.16
CA GLY A 361 -14.94 11.81 2.98
C GLY A 361 -15.45 12.87 2.00
N THR A 362 -15.43 14.17 2.33
CA THR A 362 -16.07 15.18 1.43
C THR A 362 -15.22 16.39 1.10
N GLY A 363 -14.02 16.48 1.68
CA GLY A 363 -13.06 17.50 1.32
C GLY A 363 -12.69 17.37 -0.16
N VAL A 364 -12.87 18.42 -0.94
CA VAL A 364 -12.44 18.47 -2.34
C VAL A 364 -11.59 19.70 -2.57
N CYS A 365 -10.61 19.60 -3.47
CA CYS A 365 -9.93 20.78 -3.92
C CYS A 365 -10.78 21.57 -4.91
N ALA A 366 -10.75 22.90 -4.79
CA ALA A 366 -11.57 23.78 -5.61
C ALA A 366 -10.76 24.75 -6.45
N SER A 367 -9.43 24.60 -6.49
CA SER A 367 -8.54 25.47 -7.23
C SER A 367 -7.21 24.75 -7.53
N PRO A 368 -6.53 25.10 -8.63
CA PRO A 368 -5.17 24.63 -8.88
C PRO A 368 -4.23 24.90 -7.72
N SER A 369 -3.24 24.02 -7.59
CA SER A 369 -2.18 24.08 -6.60
C SER A 369 -0.83 24.38 -7.25
N SER A 370 0.24 24.37 -6.45
CA SER A 370 1.60 24.56 -6.95
C SER A 370 2.15 23.36 -7.70
N THR A 371 1.61 22.17 -7.43
CA THR A 371 2.02 20.91 -8.07
C THR A 371 1.04 20.48 -9.14
N ASP A 372 -0.25 20.82 -8.95
CA ASP A 372 -1.32 20.72 -9.95
C ASP A 372 -1.75 22.12 -10.46
N PRO A 373 -1.06 22.69 -11.47
CA PRO A 373 -1.51 23.91 -12.13
C PRO A 373 -2.67 23.67 -13.11
N GLY A 374 -2.98 22.41 -13.44
CA GLY A 374 -4.08 21.99 -14.31
C GLY A 374 -5.44 22.22 -13.65
N GLY A 375 -5.46 22.11 -12.33
CA GLY A 375 -6.59 22.43 -11.48
C GLY A 375 -7.36 21.19 -11.08
N ALA A 376 -7.88 21.25 -9.84
CA ALA A 376 -8.58 20.16 -9.19
C ALA A 376 -9.40 19.23 -10.08
N ASP A 377 -9.07 17.95 -10.00
CA ASP A 377 -9.64 16.88 -10.79
C ASP A 377 -10.33 15.81 -9.93
N SER A 378 -10.37 14.56 -10.41
CA SER A 378 -11.19 13.50 -9.81
C SER A 378 -10.62 12.89 -8.53
N ASP A 379 -9.31 12.96 -8.38
CA ASP A 379 -8.52 12.35 -7.32
C ASP A 379 -8.32 13.31 -6.16
N ASP A 380 -8.45 14.61 -6.43
CA ASP A 380 -8.32 15.76 -5.54
C ASP A 380 -9.44 15.83 -4.45
N THR A 381 -9.54 14.75 -3.68
CA THR A 381 -10.59 14.42 -2.72
C THR A 381 -9.97 13.96 -1.40
N PHE A 382 -10.79 13.83 -0.35
CA PHE A 382 -10.32 13.62 1.02
C PHE A 382 -9.39 14.72 1.52
N CYS A 383 -9.70 15.96 1.13
CA CYS A 383 -8.87 17.10 1.42
C CYS A 383 -9.08 17.69 2.83
N PHE A 384 -7.99 18.11 3.45
CA PHE A 384 -7.95 18.70 4.77
C PHE A 384 -7.41 20.12 4.74
N THR A 385 -8.02 21.02 5.51
CA THR A 385 -7.50 22.39 5.65
C THR A 385 -6.26 22.43 6.54
N ALA A 386 -5.37 23.41 6.33
CA ALA A 386 -4.22 23.69 7.18
C ALA A 386 -4.56 23.81 8.68
N GLY A 387 -5.78 24.21 9.04
CA GLY A 387 -6.25 24.31 10.43
C GLY A 387 -6.52 22.97 11.12
N MET A 388 -6.62 21.87 10.35
CA MET A 388 -6.81 20.51 10.85
C MET A 388 -5.47 19.81 11.11
N SER A 389 -4.37 20.32 10.57
CA SER A 389 -3.04 19.77 10.79
C SER A 389 -2.53 20.05 12.21
N SER A 390 -1.83 19.07 12.76
CA SER A 390 -1.34 19.06 14.13
C SER A 390 -0.06 19.89 14.35
N LEU A 391 0.79 20.04 13.33
CA LEU A 391 2.04 20.81 13.42
C LEU A 391 2.33 21.68 12.19
N VAL A 392 2.15 21.13 11.00
CA VAL A 392 2.49 21.77 9.74
C VAL A 392 1.23 22.32 9.10
N PRO A 393 0.94 23.63 9.15
CA PRO A 393 -0.31 24.20 8.67
C PRO A 393 -0.33 24.22 7.13
N LEU A 394 -0.54 23.05 6.56
CA LEU A 394 -0.58 22.78 5.13
C LEU A 394 -1.88 22.04 4.82
N SER A 395 -2.56 22.54 3.81
CA SER A 395 -3.79 21.98 3.27
C SER A 395 -3.43 21.01 2.14
N GLY A 396 -4.15 19.92 2.03
CA GLY A 396 -3.85 18.91 1.03
C GLY A 396 -4.85 17.76 1.01
N CYS A 397 -4.77 16.97 -0.03
CA CYS A 397 -5.61 15.81 -0.31
C CYS A 397 -4.78 14.53 -0.11
N THR A 398 -5.46 13.39 0.10
CA THR A 398 -4.81 12.09 0.43
C THR A 398 -5.27 10.92 -0.41
N ASN A 399 -6.07 11.17 -1.45
CA ASN A 399 -6.48 10.08 -2.32
C ASN A 399 -5.30 9.58 -3.15
N SER A 400 -5.44 8.44 -3.82
CA SER A 400 -4.47 8.05 -4.84
C SER A 400 -4.37 9.13 -5.91
N ASP A 401 -3.15 9.63 -6.13
CA ASP A 401 -2.75 10.59 -7.16
C ASP A 401 -2.53 9.82 -8.47
N LEU A 402 -3.53 9.91 -9.35
CA LEU A 402 -3.62 9.12 -10.57
C LEU A 402 -3.01 9.83 -11.78
N ASP A 403 -2.69 11.12 -11.65
CA ASP A 403 -2.08 11.94 -12.71
C ASP A 403 -0.58 12.20 -12.49
N PHE A 404 -0.06 11.77 -11.33
CA PHE A 404 1.35 11.68 -10.95
C PHE A 404 2.04 13.02 -10.70
N ASP A 405 1.32 14.00 -10.16
CA ASP A 405 1.85 15.36 -10.01
C ASP A 405 2.22 15.75 -8.56
N GLY A 406 1.83 14.93 -7.59
CA GLY A 406 2.11 15.12 -6.18
C GLY A 406 3.60 15.08 -5.81
N PRO A 407 3.97 15.49 -4.59
CA PRO A 407 5.36 15.65 -4.19
C PRO A 407 6.18 14.36 -4.27
N ALA A 408 5.55 13.20 -4.11
CA ALA A 408 6.22 11.89 -4.20
C ALA A 408 6.79 11.61 -5.61
N TYR A 409 6.18 12.15 -6.67
CA TYR A 409 6.64 11.98 -8.05
C TYR A 409 7.66 13.03 -8.50
N GLY A 410 7.87 14.05 -7.68
CA GLY A 410 8.85 15.11 -7.90
C GLY A 410 10.27 14.78 -7.45
N ASN A 411 11.17 15.75 -7.65
CA ASN A 411 12.56 15.70 -7.20
C ASN A 411 12.73 15.99 -5.69
N ASN A 412 11.84 15.44 -4.87
CA ASN A 412 11.68 15.78 -3.44
C ASN A 412 12.32 14.77 -2.47
N TRP A 413 12.96 13.73 -3.01
CA TRP A 413 13.58 12.67 -2.23
C TRP A 413 15.01 13.00 -1.78
N PRO A 414 15.48 12.44 -0.66
CA PRO A 414 16.86 12.61 -0.20
C PRO A 414 17.90 12.30 -1.28
N GLY A 415 18.89 13.18 -1.45
CA GLY A 415 19.98 12.99 -2.41
C GLY A 415 19.67 13.47 -3.83
N THR A 416 18.49 14.03 -4.08
CA THR A 416 18.10 14.51 -5.41
C THR A 416 18.87 15.79 -5.82
N SER A 417 19.17 16.68 -4.87
CA SER A 417 19.89 17.93 -5.18
C SER A 417 21.40 17.75 -5.16
N ARG A 418 22.07 18.23 -6.23
CA ARG A 418 23.55 18.28 -6.30
C ARG A 418 24.18 19.20 -5.25
N ASN A 419 23.41 20.16 -4.72
CA ASN A 419 23.86 20.99 -3.61
C ASN A 419 23.48 20.30 -2.29
N LEU A 420 24.44 19.60 -1.69
CA LEU A 420 24.24 18.82 -0.47
C LEU A 420 23.72 19.64 0.73
N LEU A 421 24.03 20.94 0.81
CA LEU A 421 23.49 21.79 1.87
C LEU A 421 22.00 22.05 1.62
N LEU A 422 21.63 22.36 0.37
CA LEU A 422 20.25 22.62 -0.01
C LEU A 422 19.39 21.37 0.11
N ASP A 423 19.91 20.21 -0.34
CA ASP A 423 19.25 18.91 -0.22
C ASP A 423 18.86 18.62 1.24
N ARG A 424 19.80 18.76 2.17
CA ARG A 424 19.55 18.55 3.61
C ARG A 424 18.64 19.59 4.26
N LEU A 425 18.47 20.75 3.62
CA LEU A 425 17.58 21.79 4.12
C LEU A 425 16.14 21.57 3.65
N LEU A 426 15.93 20.91 2.50
CA LEU A 426 14.63 20.79 1.84
C LEU A 426 14.06 19.36 1.78
N HIS A 427 14.88 18.32 1.88
CA HIS A 427 14.42 16.94 1.74
C HIS A 427 14.58 16.17 3.06
N SER A 428 13.67 15.22 3.29
CA SER A 428 13.74 14.28 4.41
C SER A 428 15.03 13.46 4.34
N THR A 429 15.43 12.84 5.44
CA THR A 429 16.41 11.74 5.38
C THR A 429 15.70 10.46 4.91
N PRO A 430 16.39 9.50 4.27
CA PRO A 430 15.72 8.30 3.78
C PRO A 430 15.24 7.41 4.92
N VAL A 431 14.19 6.62 4.69
CA VAL A 431 13.93 5.40 5.45
C VAL A 431 15.11 4.45 5.21
N ARG A 432 15.73 3.94 6.27
CA ARG A 432 16.90 3.06 6.13
C ARG A 432 16.66 1.78 6.88
N PHE A 433 16.71 0.65 6.19
CA PHE A 433 16.59 -0.64 6.81
C PHE A 433 17.71 -1.58 6.38
N THR A 434 17.96 -2.61 7.18
CA THR A 434 18.78 -3.75 6.78
C THR A 434 17.90 -4.84 6.20
N SER A 435 18.49 -5.76 5.42
CA SER A 435 17.86 -7.06 5.23
C SER A 435 17.52 -7.66 6.60
N PRO A 436 16.33 -8.26 6.77
CA PRO A 436 15.97 -8.89 8.03
C PRO A 436 16.91 -10.06 8.35
N LEU A 437 16.99 -10.39 9.63
CA LEU A 437 17.63 -11.59 10.12
C LEU A 437 16.57 -12.63 10.45
N ILE A 438 16.73 -13.83 9.90
CA ILE A 438 15.97 -15.02 10.26
C ILE A 438 16.31 -15.37 11.70
N ARG A 439 15.32 -15.34 12.61
CA ARG A 439 15.48 -15.61 14.04
C ARG A 439 16.55 -14.74 14.71
N GLY A 440 16.81 -13.54 14.18
CA GLY A 440 17.86 -12.65 14.66
C GLY A 440 19.30 -13.11 14.38
N GLU A 441 19.52 -14.18 13.61
CA GLU A 441 20.83 -14.82 13.46
C GLU A 441 21.37 -14.88 12.03
N ARG A 442 20.50 -15.05 11.01
CA ARG A 442 20.93 -15.36 9.64
C ARG A 442 20.34 -14.40 8.61
N ASN A 443 21.16 -13.92 7.68
CA ASN A 443 20.69 -13.09 6.57
C ASN A 443 19.83 -13.89 5.57
N TYR A 444 18.94 -13.18 4.89
CA TYR A 444 18.32 -13.68 3.67
C TYR A 444 19.37 -13.78 2.55
N GLU A 445 19.16 -14.70 1.63
CA GLU A 445 20.14 -15.04 0.60
C GLU A 445 19.98 -14.17 -0.66
N ARG A 446 18.75 -13.71 -0.91
CA ARG A 446 18.36 -13.00 -2.13
C ARG A 446 17.35 -11.91 -1.81
N ILE A 447 17.32 -10.90 -2.66
CA ILE A 447 16.31 -9.85 -2.66
C ILE A 447 15.72 -9.71 -4.06
N ALA A 448 14.49 -9.22 -4.14
CA ALA A 448 13.86 -8.78 -5.37
C ALA A 448 13.20 -7.40 -5.16
N TYR A 449 12.85 -6.76 -6.26
CA TYR A 449 12.05 -5.54 -6.28
C TYR A 449 10.72 -5.85 -6.94
N GLU A 450 9.64 -5.33 -6.39
CA GLU A 450 8.29 -5.43 -6.93
C GLU A 450 7.62 -4.06 -6.86
N THR A 451 6.69 -3.84 -7.77
CA THR A 451 5.68 -2.78 -7.72
C THR A 451 4.38 -3.47 -8.11
N ASP A 452 3.28 -3.03 -7.54
CA ASP A 452 1.96 -3.63 -7.60
C ASP A 452 1.15 -3.24 -8.86
N LEU A 453 1.86 -2.81 -9.92
CA LEU A 453 1.35 -2.38 -11.22
C LEU A 453 0.08 -3.14 -11.70
N PRO A 454 0.00 -4.49 -11.65
CA PRO A 454 -1.15 -5.20 -12.23
C PRO A 454 -2.50 -4.99 -11.52
N ALA A 455 -2.53 -4.55 -10.25
CA ALA A 455 -3.77 -4.40 -9.49
C ALA A 455 -4.47 -3.05 -9.71
N ILE A 456 -3.68 -2.02 -10.03
CA ILE A 456 -4.16 -0.66 -10.31
C ILE A 456 -4.33 -0.46 -11.84
N GLU A 457 -4.04 -1.51 -12.63
CA GLU A 457 -4.24 -1.64 -14.07
C GLU A 457 -5.45 -2.56 -14.44
N PRO A 458 -6.72 -2.12 -14.40
CA PRO A 458 -7.85 -2.92 -14.90
C PRO A 458 -7.76 -3.05 -16.42
N GLY A 459 -7.03 -4.06 -16.89
CA GLY A 459 -6.78 -4.27 -18.32
C GLY A 459 -5.62 -5.21 -18.65
N CYS A 460 -4.83 -5.63 -17.66
CA CYS A 460 -3.83 -6.68 -17.80
C CYS A 460 -4.46 -8.07 -17.90
N ASN A 461 -5.17 -8.32 -19.01
CA ASN A 461 -5.35 -9.70 -19.47
C ASN A 461 -4.00 -10.20 -19.98
N LEU A 462 -3.45 -11.22 -19.31
CA LEU A 462 -2.47 -12.12 -19.92
C LEU A 462 -3.02 -12.79 -21.18
#